data_AF-A0A1M6D099-F1
#
_entry.id   AF-A0A1M6D099-F1
#
_cell.length_a   1.000
_cell.length_b   1.000
_cell.length_c   1.000
_cell.angle_alpha   90.00
_cell.angle_beta   90.00
_cell.angle_gamma   90.00
#
_symmetry.space_group_name_H-M   'P 1'
#
loop_
_entity.id
_entity.type
_entity.pdbx_description
1 polymer ?
#
loop_
_entity_poly.entity_id
_entity_poly.type
_entity_poly.pdbx_seq_one_letter_code
_entity_poly.pdbx_strand_id
1 'polypeptide(L)'
;MNAATNSRITVAEYLVQRGLPADWRYGSPLGRVAAEIYRQTYRREPGTAFRFINGRFRPVMTYQPSETHILTAAWDRYGCTADRLPAPAVRTPRPTTAWAGSGDSMRWTPSRGALRNHP
;
A
#
# COMPACT_ATOMS: atom_id res chain seq x y z
N MET A 1 15.34 21.36 17.15
CA MET A 1 15.99 20.78 15.95
C MET A 1 14.88 20.39 14.97
N ASN A 2 14.51 21.26 14.05
CA ASN A 2 13.46 20.99 13.05
C ASN A 2 14.12 20.75 11.70
N ALA A 3 14.60 19.51 11.48
CA ALA A 3 14.76 19.04 10.12
C ALA A 3 13.33 18.88 9.58
N ALA A 4 12.81 19.93 8.94
CA ALA A 4 11.66 19.80 8.05
C ALA A 4 12.15 19.03 6.83
N THR A 5 12.32 17.72 7.03
CA THR A 5 12.69 16.76 6.02
C THR A 5 11.69 16.96 4.88
N ASN A 6 12.16 17.10 3.65
CA ASN A 6 11.38 16.91 2.43
C ASN A 6 10.91 15.44 2.33
N SER A 7 10.40 14.89 3.42
CA SER A 7 9.91 13.54 3.55
C SER A 7 8.56 13.49 2.86
N ARG A 8 8.46 12.57 1.90
CA ARG A 8 7.20 12.29 1.22
C ARG A 8 6.15 11.89 2.25
N ILE A 9 4.93 12.35 2.04
CA ILE A 9 3.78 12.11 2.89
C ILE A 9 3.01 10.92 2.34
N THR A 10 2.66 9.99 3.22
CA THR A 10 1.76 8.87 2.93
C THR A 10 0.34 9.18 3.38
N VAL A 11 -0.65 8.47 2.84
CA VAL A 11 -2.05 8.57 3.28
C VAL A 11 -2.18 8.29 4.79
N ALA A 12 -1.41 7.34 5.31
CA ALA A 12 -1.40 7.02 6.74
C ALA A 12 -0.93 8.20 7.61
N GLU A 13 0.14 8.90 7.21
CA GLU A 13 0.61 10.09 7.92
C GLU A 13 -0.39 11.25 7.82
N TYR A 14 -1.01 11.43 6.65
CA TYR A 14 -2.06 12.42 6.46
C TYR A 14 -3.26 12.17 7.37
N LEU A 15 -3.66 10.91 7.55
CA LEU A 15 -4.74 10.54 8.48
C LEU A 15 -4.35 10.83 9.93
N VAL A 16 -3.11 10.51 10.33
CA VAL A 16 -2.59 10.83 11.67
C VAL A 16 -2.61 12.34 11.93
N GLN A 17 -2.20 13.15 10.95
CA GLN A 17 -2.27 14.62 11.05
C GLN A 17 -3.70 15.14 11.22
N ARG A 18 -4.70 14.43 10.69
CA ARG A 18 -6.12 14.73 10.86
C ARG A 18 -6.72 14.22 12.17
N GLY A 19 -5.92 13.58 13.04
CA GLY A 19 -6.39 12.99 14.30
C GLY A 19 -7.05 11.61 14.15
N LEU A 20 -6.85 10.94 13.01
CA LEU A 20 -7.36 9.60 12.75
C LEU A 20 -6.26 8.55 12.91
N PRO A 21 -6.62 7.30 13.24
CA PRO A 21 -5.64 6.23 13.34
C PRO A 21 -5.06 5.89 11.95
N ALA A 22 -3.77 5.52 11.90
CA ALA A 22 -3.05 5.26 10.65
C ALA A 22 -3.60 4.04 9.87
N ASP A 23 -4.24 3.12 10.58
CA ASP A 23 -4.90 1.91 10.08
C ASP A 23 -6.41 2.11 9.88
N TRP A 24 -6.88 3.37 9.82
CA TRP A 24 -8.28 3.68 9.57
C TRP A 24 -8.83 2.84 8.41
N ARG A 25 -9.96 2.17 8.65
CA ARG A 25 -10.53 1.14 7.75
C ARG A 25 -10.72 1.58 6.31
N TYR A 26 -10.81 2.89 6.07
CA TYR A 26 -11.01 3.49 4.74
C TYR A 26 -9.73 4.11 4.14
N GLY A 27 -8.56 3.94 4.76
CA GLY A 27 -7.29 4.50 4.29
C GLY A 27 -6.86 3.95 2.92
N SER A 28 -7.07 2.65 2.65
CA SER A 28 -6.77 2.07 1.32
C SER A 28 -7.68 2.63 0.20
N PRO A 29 -9.02 2.67 0.36
CA PRO A 29 -9.90 3.38 -0.58
C PRO A 29 -9.53 4.85 -0.78
N LEU A 30 -9.24 5.59 0.30
CA LEU A 30 -8.80 6.98 0.23
C LEU A 30 -7.53 7.12 -0.61
N GLY A 31 -6.56 6.21 -0.43
CA GLY A 31 -5.34 6.18 -1.23
C GLY A 31 -5.58 5.93 -2.72
N ARG A 32 -6.59 5.14 -3.09
CA ARG A 32 -6.97 4.97 -4.51
C ARG A 32 -7.54 6.25 -5.11
N VAL A 33 -8.40 6.95 -4.37
CA VAL A 33 -8.95 8.24 -4.80
C VAL A 33 -7.84 9.28 -4.94
N ALA A 34 -6.92 9.33 -3.98
CA ALA A 34 -5.75 10.21 -4.05
C ALA A 34 -4.86 9.89 -5.28
N ALA A 35 -4.65 8.62 -5.59
CA ALA A 35 -3.92 8.21 -6.80
C ALA A 35 -4.60 8.65 -8.09
N GLU A 36 -5.92 8.49 -8.16
CA GLU A 36 -6.72 8.89 -9.31
C GLU A 36 -6.60 10.40 -9.55
N ILE A 37 -6.79 11.20 -8.50
CA ILE A 37 -6.65 12.66 -8.56
C ILE A 37 -5.22 13.02 -9.00
N TYR A 38 -4.21 12.38 -8.42
CA TYR A 38 -2.82 12.61 -8.78
C TYR A 38 -2.54 12.38 -10.27
N ARG A 39 -3.02 11.27 -10.82
CA ARG A 39 -2.87 10.93 -12.25
C ARG A 39 -3.60 11.92 -13.14
N GLN A 40 -4.77 12.40 -12.72
CA GLN A 40 -5.52 13.42 -13.45
C GLN A 40 -4.77 14.76 -13.47
N THR A 41 -4.22 15.17 -12.33
CA THR A 41 -3.50 16.44 -12.17
C THR A 41 -2.15 16.44 -12.89
N TYR A 42 -1.35 15.39 -12.70
CA TYR A 42 0.07 15.39 -13.12
C TYR A 42 0.37 14.47 -14.31
N ARG A 43 -0.61 13.70 -14.80
CA ARG A 43 -0.43 12.70 -15.87
C ARG A 43 0.70 11.71 -15.60
N ARG A 44 0.97 11.43 -14.31
CA ARG A 44 2.03 10.52 -13.84
C ARG A 44 1.54 9.70 -12.64
N GLU A 45 2.26 8.64 -12.32
CA GLU A 45 2.01 7.86 -11.11
C GLU A 45 2.61 8.55 -9.87
N PRO A 46 1.93 8.49 -8.71
CA PRO A 46 2.52 8.93 -7.45
C PRO A 46 3.72 8.04 -7.09
N GLY A 47 4.64 8.58 -6.28
CA GLY A 47 5.76 7.80 -5.78
C GLY A 47 5.29 6.64 -4.89
N THR A 48 6.12 5.62 -4.72
CA THR A 48 5.86 4.48 -3.85
C THR A 48 6.94 4.31 -2.80
N ALA A 49 6.54 3.88 -1.60
CA ALA A 49 7.43 3.46 -0.53
C ALA A 49 6.93 2.14 0.07
N PHE A 50 7.81 1.38 0.72
CA PHE A 50 7.39 0.20 1.47
C PHE A 50 7.12 0.57 2.92
N ARG A 51 5.96 0.19 3.44
CA ARG A 51 5.64 0.27 4.88
C ARG A 51 5.33 -1.11 5.43
N PHE A 52 5.75 -1.34 6.66
CA PHE A 52 5.38 -2.53 7.40
C PHE A 52 3.96 -2.36 7.98
N ILE A 53 2.99 -3.12 7.46
CA ILE A 53 1.57 -3.04 7.81
C ILE A 53 1.03 -4.46 7.99
N ASN A 54 0.42 -4.75 9.14
CA ASN A 54 -0.16 -6.05 9.48
C ASN A 54 0.81 -7.22 9.25
N GLY A 55 2.05 -7.11 9.75
CA GLY A 55 3.05 -8.16 9.68
C GLY A 55 3.71 -8.37 8.31
N ARG A 56 3.46 -7.49 7.32
CA ARG A 56 4.05 -7.60 5.98
C ARG A 56 4.48 -6.24 5.44
N PHE A 57 5.58 -6.21 4.68
CA PHE A 57 5.92 -5.03 3.89
C PHE A 57 4.94 -4.89 2.72
N ARG A 58 4.32 -3.72 2.61
CA ARG A 58 3.37 -3.39 1.56
C ARG A 58 3.82 -2.12 0.85
N PRO A 59 3.73 -2.06 -0.49
CA PRO A 59 3.90 -0.81 -1.20
C PRO A 59 2.73 0.12 -0.85
N VAL A 60 3.06 1.36 -0.50
CA VAL A 60 2.12 2.44 -0.25
C VAL A 60 2.49 3.65 -1.09
N MET A 61 1.48 4.42 -1.48
CA MET A 61 1.66 5.64 -2.25
C MET A 61 2.18 6.77 -1.36
N THR A 62 3.03 7.60 -1.96
CA THR A 62 3.71 8.71 -1.32
C THR A 62 3.63 9.95 -2.20
N TYR A 63 3.45 11.10 -1.57
CA TYR A 63 3.23 12.40 -2.20
C TYR A 63 4.26 13.39 -1.66
N GLN A 64 4.66 14.37 -2.45
CA GLN A 64 5.50 15.45 -1.94
C GLN A 64 4.71 16.35 -0.98
N PRO A 65 5.37 17.03 -0.03
CA PRO A 65 4.69 18.02 0.81
C PRO A 65 3.95 19.10 0.02
N SER A 66 4.48 19.53 -1.12
CA SER A 66 3.84 20.46 -2.07
C SER A 66 2.55 19.89 -2.72
N GLU A 67 2.41 18.56 -2.73
CA GLU A 67 1.28 17.83 -3.32
C GLU A 67 0.19 17.50 -2.28
N THR A 68 0.26 18.07 -1.08
CA THR A 68 -0.73 17.86 0.00
C THR A 68 -2.17 18.18 -0.45
N HIS A 69 -2.34 19.09 -1.39
CA HIS A 69 -3.65 19.42 -1.97
C HIS A 69 -4.35 18.21 -2.61
N ILE A 70 -3.61 17.24 -3.14
CA ILE A 70 -4.17 15.99 -3.68
C ILE A 70 -4.82 15.14 -2.57
N LEU A 71 -4.15 15.05 -1.42
CA LEU A 71 -4.66 14.32 -0.26
C LEU A 71 -5.88 15.00 0.34
N THR A 72 -5.89 16.34 0.39
CA THR A 72 -7.06 17.12 0.80
C THR A 72 -8.23 16.95 -0.17
N ALA A 73 -8.01 17.02 -1.48
CA ALA A 73 -9.07 16.78 -2.46
C ALA A 73 -9.64 15.34 -2.35
N ALA A 74 -8.79 14.35 -2.11
CA ALA A 74 -9.23 12.98 -1.87
C ALA A 74 -10.07 12.86 -0.59
N TRP A 75 -9.67 13.57 0.47
CA TRP A 75 -10.42 13.65 1.72
C TRP A 75 -11.80 14.27 1.51
N ASP A 76 -11.88 15.38 0.79
CA ASP A 76 -13.14 16.06 0.53
C ASP A 76 -14.08 15.24 -0.35
N ARG A 77 -13.53 14.47 -1.30
CA ARG A 77 -14.31 13.60 -2.19
C ARG A 77 -14.79 12.32 -1.52
N TYR A 78 -14.00 11.75 -0.62
CA TYR A 78 -14.24 10.40 -0.09
C TYR A 78 -14.15 10.33 1.44
N GLY A 79 -13.10 10.89 2.03
CA GLY A 79 -12.82 10.79 3.46
C GLY A 79 -13.92 11.37 4.37
N CYS A 80 -14.49 12.51 4.00
CA CYS A 80 -15.49 13.23 4.81
C CYS A 80 -16.83 12.49 4.97
N THR A 81 -17.15 11.56 4.06
CA THR A 81 -18.40 10.79 4.04
C THR A 81 -18.18 9.29 4.19
N ALA A 82 -16.93 8.82 4.29
CA ALA A 82 -16.59 7.40 4.28
C ALA A 82 -17.31 6.61 5.39
N ASP A 83 -17.49 7.19 6.58
CA ASP A 83 -18.23 6.55 7.69
C ASP A 83 -19.73 6.41 7.44
N ARG A 84 -20.29 7.16 6.49
CA ARG A 84 -21.70 7.05 6.07
C ARG A 84 -21.89 6.06 4.92
N LEU A 85 -20.81 5.68 4.25
CA LEU A 85 -20.84 4.71 3.17
C LEU A 85 -20.72 3.29 3.74
N PRO A 86 -21.47 2.31 3.19
CA PRO A 86 -21.30 0.92 3.58
C PRO A 86 -19.83 0.54 3.39
N ALA A 87 -19.28 -0.20 4.37
CA ALA A 87 -17.88 -0.60 4.36
C ALA A 87 -17.55 -1.23 3.00
N PRO A 88 -16.42 -0.86 2.36
CA PRO A 88 -16.05 -1.45 1.08
C PRO A 88 -16.03 -2.96 1.25
N ALA A 89 -16.78 -3.67 0.39
CA ALA A 89 -16.86 -5.11 0.44
C ALA A 89 -15.44 -5.67 0.38
N VAL A 90 -14.97 -6.21 1.50
CA VAL A 90 -13.72 -6.97 1.55
C VAL A 90 -13.99 -8.17 0.66
N ARG A 91 -13.48 -8.14 -0.58
CA ARG A 91 -13.49 -9.33 -1.44
C ARG A 91 -12.70 -10.37 -0.66
N THR A 92 -13.39 -11.38 -0.14
CA THR A 92 -12.74 -12.61 0.28
C THR A 92 -11.84 -13.05 -0.87
N PRO A 93 -10.56 -13.40 -0.62
CA PRO A 93 -9.73 -13.96 -1.67
C PRO A 93 -10.50 -15.14 -2.26
N ARG A 94 -10.76 -15.07 -3.56
CA ARG A 94 -11.35 -16.18 -4.31
C ARG A 94 -10.47 -17.40 -4.00
N PRO A 95 -11.01 -18.52 -3.49
CA PRO A 95 -10.20 -19.72 -3.35
C PRO A 95 -9.62 -19.99 -4.74
N THR A 96 -8.30 -19.91 -4.84
CA THR A 96 -7.57 -20.32 -6.03
C THR A 96 -7.98 -21.77 -6.26
N THR A 97 -8.81 -22.02 -7.27
CA THR A 97 -9.09 -23.37 -7.73
C THR A 97 -7.73 -23.97 -8.05
N ALA A 98 -7.29 -24.89 -7.20
CA ALA A 98 -6.09 -25.67 -7.44
C ALA A 98 -6.31 -26.34 -8.80
N TRP A 99 -5.54 -25.91 -9.80
CA TRP A 99 -5.44 -26.62 -11.05
C TRP A 99 -4.97 -28.05 -10.73
N ALA A 100 -5.86 -29.01 -10.94
CA ALA A 100 -5.50 -30.41 -11.06
C ALA A 100 -4.79 -30.58 -12.41
N GLY A 101 -3.51 -30.21 -12.44
CA GLY A 101 -2.59 -30.38 -13.56
C GLY A 101 -1.42 -31.23 -13.11
N SER A 102 -1.41 -32.48 -13.54
CA SER A 102 -0.25 -33.37 -13.54
C SER A 102 0.95 -32.69 -14.19
N GLY A 103 2.14 -32.82 -13.60
CA GLY A 103 3.39 -32.36 -14.19
C GLY A 103 4.47 -32.14 -13.15
N ASP A 104 5.35 -33.14 -12.99
CA ASP A 104 6.65 -33.04 -12.36
C ASP A 104 7.35 -31.69 -12.61
N SER A 105 7.79 -31.01 -11.54
CA SER A 105 9.04 -30.22 -11.50
C SER A 105 9.20 -29.47 -10.17
N MET A 106 10.33 -29.72 -9.52
CA MET A 106 10.94 -28.93 -8.45
C MET A 106 10.33 -29.02 -7.03
N ARG A 107 10.34 -30.24 -6.48
CA ARG A 107 10.58 -30.42 -5.03
C ARG A 107 12.01 -30.00 -4.72
N TRP A 108 12.20 -28.79 -4.21
CA TRP A 108 13.46 -28.43 -3.56
C TRP A 108 13.56 -29.22 -2.24
N THR A 109 14.54 -30.11 -2.16
CA THR A 109 14.89 -30.86 -0.95
C THR A 109 16.32 -30.47 -0.60
N PRO A 110 16.62 -29.97 0.62
CA PRO A 110 17.99 -29.64 0.97
C PRO A 110 18.77 -30.93 1.22
N SER A 111 19.69 -31.28 0.33
CA SER A 111 20.67 -32.34 0.56
C SER A 111 21.73 -31.84 1.54
N ARG A 112 21.85 -32.52 2.69
CA ARG A 112 23.03 -32.44 3.58
C ARG A 112 24.21 -33.14 2.89
N GLY A 113 24.86 -32.48 1.95
CA GLY A 113 26.08 -32.95 1.29
C GLY A 113 27.28 -32.13 1.76
N ALA A 114 28.28 -32.80 2.32
CA ALA A 114 29.49 -32.18 2.86
C ALA A 114 30.25 -31.37 1.79
N LEU A 115 30.59 -30.12 2.11
CA LEU A 115 31.51 -29.30 1.34
C LEU A 115 32.94 -29.87 1.49
N ARG A 116 33.47 -30.46 0.41
CA ARG A 116 34.91 -30.74 0.24
C ARG A 116 35.45 -29.88 -0.91
N ASN A 117 36.30 -28.92 -0.53
CA ASN A 117 37.52 -28.38 -1.14
C ASN A 117 37.63 -28.01 -2.64
N HIS A 118 38.05 -26.75 -2.84
CA HIS A 118 39.10 -26.21 -3.74
C HIS A 118 38.85 -26.24 -5.27
N PRO A 119 39.53 -25.39 -6.09
CA PRO A 119 40.94 -24.96 -6.08
C PRO A 119 41.27 -23.67 -5.32
#